data_AF-A0A816ENI7-F1
#
_entry.id   AF-A0A816ENI7-F1
#
_cell.length_a   1.000
_cell.length_b   1.000
_cell.length_c   1.000
_cell.angle_alpha   90.00
_cell.angle_beta   90.00
_cell.angle_gamma   90.00
#
_symmetry.space_group_name_H-M   'P 1'
#
loop_
_entity.id
_entity.type
_entity.pdbx_description
1 polymer ?
#
loop_
_entity_poly.entity_id
_entity_poly.type
_entity_poly.pdbx_seq_one_letter_code
_entity_poly.pdbx_strand_id
1 'polypeptide(L)'
;MTALARWRQLQLKEQGKLRVDRRPHLASEELNVKKAEKWRYQVVREIARKVAQIQNAGLGEYKIRDLNDEINKLLREKSHWEDRVKELGGTDFKKTAPKMLDNEGKEVPGNRGYKYFGAAKDLPGVRELFEQEGVSQPKKHRGEMLKNIDADYYGYMDDDDGLLIPAEEKCEKEAIRKKIEEWKTTEKKDVEMDEVYVVPEMNSDDEDYVVGRATRPEIDVASKDHVFIAHVPVPSQKDIERALLDRKKQELLAKYVSDDLLKEEQESKDLLGK
;
A
#
# COMPACT_ATOMS: atom_id res chain seq x y z
N MET A 1 -35.74 -64.50 8.37
CA MET A 1 -35.21 -65.15 7.15
C MET A 1 -35.51 -66.63 7.20
N THR A 2 -36.20 -67.16 6.18
CA THR A 2 -36.56 -68.58 6.06
C THR A 2 -35.35 -69.45 5.66
N ALA A 3 -35.39 -70.75 5.95
CA ALA A 3 -34.31 -71.69 5.64
C ALA A 3 -33.96 -71.74 4.14
N LEU A 4 -34.99 -71.65 3.28
CA LEU A 4 -34.83 -71.62 1.83
C LEU A 4 -34.11 -70.34 1.35
N ALA A 5 -34.40 -69.19 1.96
CA ALA A 5 -33.70 -67.94 1.65
C ALA A 5 -32.21 -68.01 2.06
N ARG A 6 -31.90 -68.62 3.21
CA ARG A 6 -30.51 -68.85 3.65
C ARG A 6 -29.77 -69.81 2.72
N TRP A 7 -30.39 -70.91 2.32
CA TRP A 7 -29.81 -71.87 1.37
C TRP A 7 -29.57 -71.24 -0.01
N ARG A 8 -30.52 -70.47 -0.52
CA ARG A 8 -30.36 -69.73 -1.79
C ARG A 8 -29.23 -68.71 -1.72
N GLN A 9 -29.07 -68.01 -0.59
CA GLN A 9 -27.92 -67.11 -0.38
C GLN A 9 -26.59 -67.87 -0.31
N LEU A 10 -26.57 -69.04 0.33
CA LEU A 10 -25.38 -69.89 0.39
C LEU A 10 -24.99 -70.40 -1.01
N GLN A 11 -25.95 -70.87 -1.80
CA GLN A 11 -25.76 -71.28 -3.19
C GLN A 11 -25.25 -70.14 -4.07
N LEU A 12 -25.79 -68.93 -3.93
CA LEU A 12 -25.32 -67.78 -4.68
C LEU A 12 -23.93 -67.31 -4.24
N LYS A 13 -23.55 -67.52 -2.97
CA LYS A 13 -22.18 -67.30 -2.46
C LYS A 13 -21.21 -68.32 -3.06
N GLU A 14 -21.57 -69.61 -3.09
CA GLU A 14 -20.76 -70.69 -3.68
C GLU A 14 -20.57 -70.50 -5.19
N GLN A 15 -21.62 -70.07 -5.90
CA GLN A 15 -21.54 -69.71 -7.33
C GLN A 15 -20.76 -68.40 -7.60
N GLY A 16 -20.24 -67.73 -6.57
CA GLY A 16 -19.48 -66.49 -6.68
C GLY A 16 -20.31 -65.26 -7.08
N LYS A 17 -21.63 -65.40 -7.25
CA LYS A 17 -22.54 -64.32 -7.67
C LYS A 17 -22.90 -63.35 -6.54
N LEU A 18 -22.82 -63.81 -5.28
CA LEU A 18 -23.01 -62.98 -4.09
C LEU A 18 -21.73 -62.93 -3.27
N ARG A 19 -20.77 -62.10 -3.69
CA ARG A 19 -19.66 -61.69 -2.83
C ARG A 19 -20.02 -60.39 -2.12
N VAL A 20 -20.48 -60.52 -0.87
CA VAL A 20 -20.46 -59.40 0.07
C VAL A 20 -19.02 -59.29 0.56
N ASP A 21 -18.16 -58.75 -0.30
CA ASP A 21 -16.81 -58.41 0.12
C ASP A 21 -16.94 -57.35 1.23
N ARG A 22 -16.23 -57.55 2.34
CA ARG A 22 -16.11 -56.53 3.37
C ARG A 22 -14.96 -55.62 2.99
N ARG A 23 -15.19 -54.31 3.12
CA ARG A 23 -14.15 -53.30 2.93
C ARG A 23 -12.97 -53.58 3.87
N PRO A 24 -11.73 -53.65 3.36
CA PRO A 24 -10.52 -53.76 4.17
C PRO A 24 -10.40 -52.62 5.17
N HIS A 25 -9.70 -52.85 6.28
CA HIS A 25 -9.49 -51.81 7.29
C HIS A 25 -8.44 -50.79 6.82
N LEU A 26 -7.37 -51.27 6.18
CA LEU A 26 -6.31 -50.45 5.62
C LEU A 26 -6.49 -50.31 4.11
N ALA A 27 -6.49 -49.07 3.62
CA ALA A 27 -6.62 -48.81 2.18
C ALA A 27 -5.38 -49.31 1.39
N SER A 28 -4.21 -49.32 2.03
CA SER A 28 -2.94 -49.72 1.42
C SER A 28 -2.88 -51.18 0.97
N GLU A 29 -3.73 -52.06 1.52
CA GLU A 29 -3.79 -53.48 1.17
C GLU A 29 -4.34 -53.71 -0.26
N GLU A 30 -5.15 -52.79 -0.77
CA GLU A 30 -5.73 -52.92 -2.11
C GLU A 30 -4.77 -52.40 -3.17
N LEU A 31 -4.49 -53.24 -4.17
CA LEU A 31 -3.62 -52.93 -5.31
C LEU A 31 -4.39 -52.56 -6.58
N ASN A 32 -5.71 -52.75 -6.60
CA ASN A 32 -6.53 -52.54 -7.80
C ASN A 32 -7.34 -51.24 -7.70
N VAL A 33 -7.15 -50.34 -8.66
CA VAL A 33 -7.86 -49.05 -8.78
C VAL A 33 -9.38 -49.23 -8.72
N LYS A 34 -9.95 -50.16 -9.49
CA LYS A 34 -11.41 -50.35 -9.58
C LYS A 34 -12.01 -50.80 -8.25
N LYS A 35 -11.27 -51.60 -7.47
CA LYS A 35 -11.70 -52.03 -6.13
C LYS A 35 -11.61 -50.88 -5.14
N ALA A 36 -10.54 -50.10 -5.18
CA ALA A 36 -10.39 -48.92 -4.34
C ALA A 36 -11.50 -47.88 -4.59
N GLU A 37 -11.87 -47.66 -5.86
CA GLU A 37 -13.01 -46.81 -6.24
C GLU A 37 -14.35 -47.35 -5.72
N LYS A 38 -14.57 -48.67 -5.82
CA LYS A 38 -15.76 -49.34 -5.26
C LYS A 38 -15.85 -49.11 -3.74
N TRP A 39 -14.74 -49.27 -3.02
CA TRP A 39 -14.69 -49.05 -1.58
C TRP A 39 -14.94 -47.59 -1.21
N ARG A 40 -14.31 -46.64 -1.92
CA ARG A 40 -14.59 -45.20 -1.78
C ARG A 40 -16.08 -44.92 -1.93
N TYR A 41 -16.70 -45.43 -2.98
CA TYR A 41 -18.12 -45.20 -3.26
C TYR A 41 -19.02 -45.81 -2.16
N GLN A 42 -18.66 -46.95 -1.60
CA GLN A 42 -19.33 -47.50 -0.43
C GLN A 42 -19.25 -46.55 0.78
N VAL A 43 -18.07 -45.98 1.07
CA VAL A 43 -17.90 -45.00 2.17
C VAL A 43 -18.80 -43.79 1.95
N VAL A 44 -18.82 -43.25 0.73
CA VAL A 44 -19.65 -42.10 0.37
C VAL A 44 -21.14 -42.39 0.56
N ARG A 45 -21.59 -43.59 0.22
CA ARG A 45 -22.98 -44.02 0.44
C ARG A 45 -23.32 -44.21 1.93
N GLU A 46 -22.36 -44.65 2.74
CA GLU A 46 -22.52 -44.72 4.20
C GLU A 46 -22.61 -43.31 4.81
N ILE A 47 -21.74 -42.39 4.39
CA ILE A 47 -21.81 -40.97 4.78
C ILE A 47 -23.17 -40.38 4.41
N ALA A 48 -23.63 -40.52 3.17
CA ALA A 48 -24.91 -39.97 2.73
C ALA A 48 -26.10 -40.46 3.57
N ARG A 49 -26.11 -41.75 3.95
CA ARG A 49 -27.14 -42.32 4.84
C ARG A 49 -27.09 -41.71 6.25
N LYS A 50 -25.90 -41.52 6.83
CA LYS A 50 -25.76 -40.92 8.16
C LYS A 50 -26.04 -39.42 8.16
N VAL A 51 -25.63 -38.70 7.11
CA VAL A 51 -26.00 -37.29 6.93
C VAL A 51 -27.52 -37.15 6.89
N ALA A 52 -28.21 -37.97 6.10
CA ALA A 52 -29.68 -37.97 6.06
C ALA A 52 -30.33 -38.29 7.43
N GLN A 53 -29.69 -39.13 8.25
CA GLN A 53 -30.15 -39.41 9.62
C GLN A 53 -29.96 -38.21 10.55
N ILE A 54 -28.79 -37.54 10.51
CA ILE A 54 -28.48 -36.37 11.36
C ILE A 54 -29.36 -35.16 11.04
N GLN A 55 -29.83 -35.01 9.81
CA GLN A 55 -30.76 -33.92 9.47
C GLN A 55 -32.07 -33.96 10.29
N ASN A 56 -32.42 -35.11 10.89
CA ASN A 56 -33.57 -35.22 11.78
C ASN A 56 -33.22 -34.72 13.18
N ALA A 57 -33.59 -33.48 13.51
CA ALA A 57 -33.32 -32.86 14.82
C ALA A 57 -33.96 -33.60 16.02
N GLY A 58 -34.98 -34.43 15.78
CA GLY A 58 -35.66 -35.22 16.82
C GLY A 58 -34.90 -36.47 17.29
N LEU A 59 -33.69 -36.73 16.80
CA LEU A 59 -32.97 -37.99 17.04
C LEU A 59 -32.31 -38.09 18.44
N GLY A 60 -32.44 -37.04 19.26
CA GLY A 60 -31.83 -36.93 20.58
C GLY A 60 -30.37 -36.51 20.50
N GLU A 61 -29.93 -35.68 21.46
CA GLU A 61 -28.63 -35.00 21.41
C GLU A 61 -27.45 -35.98 21.34
N TYR A 62 -27.41 -36.99 22.21
CA TYR A 62 -26.34 -37.98 22.27
C TYR A 62 -26.16 -38.73 20.95
N LYS A 63 -27.28 -39.14 20.34
CA LYS A 63 -27.26 -39.87 19.08
C LYS A 63 -26.80 -39.00 17.92
N ILE A 64 -27.13 -37.71 17.93
CA ILE A 64 -26.63 -36.74 16.96
C ILE A 64 -25.11 -36.58 17.09
N ARG A 65 -24.56 -36.54 18.33
CA ARG A 65 -23.11 -36.50 18.58
C ARG A 65 -22.41 -37.76 18.05
N ASP A 66 -22.92 -38.95 18.39
CA ASP A 66 -22.36 -40.22 17.93
C ASP A 66 -22.37 -40.32 16.41
N LEU A 67 -23.48 -39.95 15.76
CA LEU A 67 -23.55 -39.94 14.30
C LEU A 67 -22.57 -38.93 13.68
N ASN A 68 -22.35 -37.77 14.31
CA ASN A 68 -21.40 -36.78 13.85
C ASN A 68 -19.96 -37.31 13.91
N ASP A 69 -19.59 -37.99 15.00
CA ASP A 69 -18.29 -38.66 15.15
C ASP A 69 -18.11 -39.77 14.12
N GLU A 70 -19.14 -40.56 13.90
CA GLU A 70 -19.13 -41.62 12.89
C GLU A 70 -18.97 -41.07 11.47
N ILE A 71 -19.61 -39.95 11.13
CA ILE A 71 -19.43 -39.28 9.83
C ILE A 71 -18.00 -38.76 9.68
N ASN A 72 -17.45 -38.11 10.71
CA ASN A 72 -16.07 -37.62 10.69
C ASN A 72 -15.06 -38.77 10.55
N LYS A 73 -15.32 -39.93 11.17
CA LYS A 73 -14.52 -41.14 10.97
C LYS A 73 -14.60 -41.64 9.52
N LEU A 74 -15.80 -41.70 8.94
CA LEU A 74 -15.98 -42.10 7.55
C LEU A 74 -15.35 -41.10 6.57
N LEU A 75 -15.30 -39.80 6.88
CA LEU A 75 -14.62 -38.80 6.06
C LEU A 75 -13.10 -39.00 6.03
N ARG A 76 -12.48 -39.34 7.16
CA ARG A 76 -11.06 -39.71 7.19
C ARG A 76 -10.79 -40.97 6.37
N GLU A 77 -11.64 -41.99 6.52
CA GLU A 77 -11.57 -43.20 5.70
C GLU A 77 -11.73 -42.90 4.20
N LYS A 78 -12.69 -42.03 3.83
CA LYS A 78 -12.87 -41.57 2.46
C LYS A 78 -11.59 -40.90 1.94
N SER A 79 -10.95 -40.03 2.73
CA SER A 79 -9.67 -39.41 2.34
C SER A 79 -8.59 -40.45 2.10
N HIS A 80 -8.44 -41.46 2.96
CA HIS A 80 -7.48 -42.55 2.74
C HIS A 80 -7.75 -43.33 1.46
N TRP A 81 -9.02 -43.61 1.15
CA TRP A 81 -9.38 -44.27 -0.11
C TRP A 81 -9.13 -43.37 -1.34
N GLU A 82 -9.35 -42.06 -1.23
CA GLU A 82 -9.06 -41.11 -2.31
C GLU A 82 -7.55 -40.98 -2.56
N ASP A 83 -6.75 -40.92 -1.49
CA ASP A 83 -5.28 -40.92 -1.60
C ASP A 83 -4.78 -42.23 -2.20
N ARG A 84 -5.37 -43.37 -1.80
CA ARG A 84 -5.01 -44.67 -2.37
C ARG A 84 -5.34 -44.78 -3.86
N VAL A 85 -6.51 -44.30 -4.27
CA VAL A 85 -6.88 -44.28 -5.70
C VAL A 85 -5.90 -43.43 -6.49
N LYS A 86 -5.48 -42.29 -5.95
CA LYS A 86 -4.47 -41.41 -6.55
C LYS A 86 -3.10 -42.10 -6.66
N GLU A 87 -2.62 -42.75 -5.60
CA GLU A 87 -1.37 -43.50 -5.60
C GLU A 87 -1.32 -44.60 -6.66
N LEU A 88 -2.46 -45.27 -6.89
CA LEU A 88 -2.59 -46.32 -7.91
C LEU A 88 -2.74 -45.75 -9.34
N GLY A 89 -2.67 -44.43 -9.53
CA GLY A 89 -2.81 -43.76 -10.83
C GLY A 89 -4.25 -43.56 -11.30
N GLY A 90 -5.21 -43.61 -10.37
CA GLY A 90 -6.63 -43.36 -10.65
C GLY A 90 -7.00 -41.86 -10.65
N THR A 91 -8.30 -41.58 -10.58
CA THR A 91 -8.81 -40.22 -10.65
C THR A 91 -8.61 -39.41 -9.35
N ASP A 92 -8.20 -38.15 -9.50
CA ASP A 92 -7.99 -37.22 -8.38
C ASP A 92 -9.32 -36.69 -7.81
N PHE A 93 -9.98 -37.50 -6.98
CA PHE A 93 -11.29 -37.13 -6.43
C PHE A 93 -11.28 -35.90 -5.52
N LYS A 94 -10.17 -35.57 -4.84
CA LYS A 94 -10.07 -34.35 -4.03
C LYS A 94 -10.21 -33.06 -4.87
N LYS A 95 -9.84 -33.12 -6.15
CA LYS A 95 -9.92 -31.99 -7.10
C LYS A 95 -11.21 -32.02 -7.91
N THR A 96 -11.65 -33.22 -8.29
CA THR A 96 -12.81 -33.43 -9.17
C THR A 96 -14.15 -33.44 -8.42
N ALA A 97 -14.17 -33.80 -7.14
CA ALA A 97 -15.42 -33.88 -6.39
C ALA A 97 -16.03 -32.48 -6.20
N PRO A 98 -17.33 -32.29 -6.52
CA PRO A 98 -18.00 -31.03 -6.24
C PRO A 98 -18.03 -30.81 -4.72
N LYS A 99 -17.48 -29.67 -4.29
CA LYS A 99 -17.64 -29.19 -2.91
C LYS A 99 -19.09 -28.77 -2.73
N MET A 100 -19.94 -29.71 -2.35
CA MET A 100 -21.34 -29.41 -2.04
C MET A 100 -21.36 -28.68 -0.69
N LEU A 101 -21.39 -27.35 -0.78
CA LEU A 101 -21.22 -26.35 0.30
C LEU A 101 -22.03 -26.66 1.57
N ASP A 102 -23.20 -27.28 1.43
CA ASP A 102 -24.15 -27.47 2.55
C ASP A 102 -24.12 -28.88 3.16
N ASN A 103 -23.67 -29.88 2.39
CA ASN A 103 -23.57 -31.27 2.84
C ASN A 103 -22.23 -31.61 3.50
N GLU A 104 -21.22 -30.76 3.33
CA GLU A 104 -19.88 -31.02 3.82
C GLU A 104 -19.67 -30.64 5.29
N GLY A 105 -20.69 -30.11 5.97
CA GLY A 105 -20.60 -29.73 7.38
C GLY A 105 -19.80 -28.44 7.59
N LYS A 106 -20.01 -27.78 8.73
CA LYS A 106 -19.28 -26.55 9.09
C LYS A 106 -18.14 -26.91 10.05
N GLU A 107 -16.96 -26.35 9.81
CA GLU A 107 -15.79 -26.48 10.70
C GLU A 107 -15.80 -25.33 11.70
N VAL A 108 -15.47 -25.64 12.96
CA VAL A 108 -15.32 -24.61 14.00
C VAL A 108 -13.94 -23.94 13.90
N PRO A 109 -13.89 -22.60 13.91
CA PRO A 109 -12.91 -21.70 14.47
C PRO A 109 -11.67 -22.30 15.10
N GLY A 110 -10.65 -22.70 14.36
CA GLY A 110 -9.39 -23.18 14.97
C GLY A 110 -9.34 -24.69 15.26
N ASN A 111 -10.44 -25.43 15.13
CA ASN A 111 -10.42 -26.90 15.12
C ASN A 111 -10.22 -27.41 13.70
N ARG A 112 -9.00 -27.82 13.37
CA ARG A 112 -8.64 -28.26 12.02
C ARG A 112 -9.16 -29.67 11.74
N GLY A 113 -10.23 -29.76 10.94
CA GLY A 113 -10.67 -30.99 10.28
C GLY A 113 -11.78 -31.80 10.95
N TYR A 114 -12.39 -31.30 12.04
CA TYR A 114 -13.61 -31.87 12.59
C TYR A 114 -14.82 -31.04 12.15
N LYS A 115 -15.83 -31.71 11.56
CA LYS A 115 -16.97 -31.04 10.93
C LYS A 115 -18.27 -31.37 11.66
N TYR A 116 -19.18 -30.40 11.72
CA TYR A 116 -20.54 -30.60 12.24
C TYR A 116 -21.57 -30.56 11.10
N PHE A 117 -22.42 -31.59 11.02
CA PHE A 117 -23.41 -31.78 9.95
C PHE A 117 -24.84 -31.55 10.46
N GLY A 118 -25.71 -30.95 9.64
CA GLY A 118 -27.15 -30.84 9.93
C GLY A 118 -27.44 -30.37 11.36
N ALA A 119 -28.31 -31.10 12.07
CA ALA A 119 -28.68 -30.83 13.46
C ALA A 119 -27.52 -30.90 14.46
N ALA A 120 -26.37 -31.48 14.10
CA ALA A 120 -25.19 -31.46 14.96
C ALA A 120 -24.60 -30.05 15.12
N LYS A 121 -24.95 -29.10 14.24
CA LYS A 121 -24.58 -27.69 14.37
C LYS A 121 -25.38 -26.98 15.47
N ASP A 122 -26.61 -27.45 15.74
CA ASP A 122 -27.53 -26.86 16.71
C ASP A 122 -27.36 -27.41 18.13
N LEU A 123 -26.37 -28.31 18.32
CA LEU A 123 -26.07 -28.86 19.64
C LEU A 123 -25.68 -27.75 20.62
N PRO A 124 -26.11 -27.84 21.90
CA PRO A 124 -25.66 -26.95 22.95
C PRO A 124 -24.13 -26.89 23.02
N GLY A 125 -23.56 -25.68 23.09
CA GLY A 125 -22.12 -25.42 23.05
C GLY A 125 -21.48 -25.38 21.65
N VAL A 126 -21.92 -26.21 20.69
CA VAL A 126 -21.46 -26.14 19.29
C VAL A 126 -22.10 -24.95 18.58
N ARG A 127 -23.40 -24.74 18.84
CA ARG A 127 -24.17 -23.62 18.29
C ARG A 127 -23.58 -22.27 18.69
N GLU A 128 -23.18 -22.11 19.94
CA GLU A 128 -22.57 -20.87 20.45
C GLU A 128 -21.25 -20.54 19.74
N LEU A 129 -20.43 -21.55 19.43
CA LEU A 129 -19.19 -21.37 18.69
C LEU A 129 -19.46 -20.88 17.25
N PHE A 130 -20.54 -21.35 16.63
CA PHE A 130 -20.93 -20.91 15.28
C PHE A 130 -21.66 -19.56 15.25
N GLU A 131 -22.40 -19.21 16.30
CA GLU A 131 -23.07 -17.91 16.42
C GLU A 131 -22.08 -16.79 16.82
N GLN A 132 -21.02 -17.12 17.59
CA GLN A 132 -19.93 -16.18 17.89
C GLN A 132 -19.15 -15.74 16.63
N GLU A 133 -19.16 -16.55 15.57
CA GLU A 133 -18.75 -16.12 14.22
C GLU A 133 -19.80 -15.22 13.52
N GLY A 134 -20.53 -14.41 14.29
CA GLY A 134 -21.28 -13.29 13.74
C GLY A 134 -20.37 -12.49 12.80
N VAL A 135 -20.90 -12.22 11.61
CA VAL A 135 -20.22 -11.66 10.43
C VAL A 135 -19.06 -10.75 10.84
N SER A 136 -17.81 -11.22 10.72
CA SER A 136 -16.66 -10.34 10.90
C SER A 136 -16.90 -9.16 9.96
N GLN A 137 -16.97 -7.93 10.48
CA GLN A 137 -17.22 -6.78 9.61
C GLN A 137 -16.23 -6.84 8.44
N PRO A 138 -16.71 -6.71 7.19
CA PRO A 138 -15.83 -6.78 6.05
C PRO A 138 -14.69 -5.80 6.28
N LYS A 139 -13.45 -6.28 6.15
CA LYS A 139 -12.28 -5.42 6.32
C LYS A 139 -12.42 -4.28 5.32
N LYS A 140 -12.33 -3.03 5.82
CA LYS A 140 -12.42 -1.85 4.95
C LYS A 140 -11.44 -2.00 3.80
N HIS A 141 -11.93 -1.90 2.57
CA HIS A 141 -11.06 -2.00 1.40
C HIS A 141 -10.16 -0.75 1.31
N ARG A 142 -9.01 -0.84 0.64
CA ARG A 142 -8.13 0.32 0.43
C ARG A 142 -8.88 1.53 -0.16
N GLY A 143 -9.81 1.27 -1.07
CA GLY A 143 -10.68 2.30 -1.65
C GLY A 143 -11.65 2.95 -0.66
N GLU A 144 -12.16 2.20 0.33
CA GLU A 144 -13.01 2.77 1.39
C GLU A 144 -12.20 3.58 2.40
N MET A 145 -10.95 3.18 2.67
CA MET A 145 -10.03 3.96 3.49
C MET A 145 -9.60 5.26 2.80
N LEU A 146 -9.39 5.23 1.48
CA LEU A 146 -9.04 6.40 0.67
C LEU A 146 -10.22 7.35 0.43
N LYS A 147 -11.46 6.91 0.66
CA LYS A 147 -12.67 7.70 0.38
C LYS A 147 -12.79 8.96 1.24
N ASN A 148 -12.16 8.96 2.42
CA ASN A 148 -12.19 10.09 3.36
C ASN A 148 -10.84 10.85 3.37
N ILE A 149 -9.96 10.57 2.40
CA ILE A 149 -8.70 11.30 2.23
C ILE A 149 -8.95 12.32 1.12
N ASP A 150 -9.35 13.51 1.55
CA ASP A 150 -9.70 14.64 0.68
C ASP A 150 -8.50 15.57 0.47
N ALA A 151 -8.66 16.62 -0.35
CA ALA A 151 -7.61 17.61 -0.62
C ALA A 151 -7.09 18.29 0.67
N ASP A 152 -7.97 18.43 1.66
CA ASP A 152 -7.69 18.94 3.01
C ASP A 152 -6.63 18.09 3.73
N TYR A 153 -6.62 16.77 3.54
CA TYR A 153 -5.61 15.89 4.13
C TYR A 153 -4.20 16.20 3.61
N TYR A 154 -4.11 16.76 2.40
CA TYR A 154 -2.86 17.19 1.77
C TYR A 154 -2.58 18.68 1.95
N GLY A 155 -3.39 19.41 2.73
CA GLY A 155 -3.20 20.82 3.04
C GLY A 155 -3.46 21.76 1.86
N TYR A 156 -4.12 21.29 0.80
CA TYR A 156 -4.40 22.14 -0.38
C TYR A 156 -5.40 23.28 -0.11
N MET A 157 -6.09 23.25 1.04
CA MET A 157 -7.04 24.30 1.45
C MET A 157 -6.54 25.14 2.63
N ASP A 158 -5.32 24.90 3.14
CA ASP A 158 -4.78 25.61 4.30
C ASP A 158 -4.45 27.08 3.97
N ASP A 159 -4.21 27.42 2.70
CA ASP A 159 -3.95 28.80 2.26
C ASP A 159 -5.25 29.60 1.99
N ASP A 160 -6.39 28.91 1.88
CA ASP A 160 -7.69 29.49 1.52
C ASP A 160 -8.55 29.87 2.74
N ASP A 161 -8.07 29.59 3.96
CA ASP A 161 -8.73 29.92 5.23
C ASP A 161 -8.72 31.44 5.54
N GLY A 162 -8.03 32.23 4.72
CA GLY A 162 -7.96 33.69 4.79
C GLY A 162 -7.14 34.21 5.97
N LEU A 163 -6.45 33.34 6.70
CA LEU A 163 -5.59 33.71 7.83
C LEU A 163 -4.20 34.16 7.37
N LEU A 164 -3.72 33.64 6.23
CA LEU A 164 -2.39 33.91 5.70
C LEU A 164 -2.20 35.39 5.32
N ILE A 165 -3.13 35.96 4.55
CA ILE A 165 -3.02 37.34 4.03
C ILE A 165 -2.88 38.39 5.15
N PRO A 166 -3.72 38.41 6.21
CA PRO A 166 -3.55 39.36 7.32
C PRO A 166 -2.25 39.18 8.12
N ALA A 167 -1.70 37.96 8.15
CA ALA A 167 -0.43 37.69 8.82
C ALA A 167 0.75 38.20 7.98
N GLU A 168 0.72 38.00 6.67
CA GLU A 168 1.70 38.52 5.72
C GLU A 168 1.75 40.06 5.75
N GLU A 169 0.60 40.74 5.72
CA GLU A 169 0.54 42.20 5.78
C GLU A 169 1.17 42.78 7.06
N LYS A 170 1.04 42.09 8.20
CA LYS A 170 1.66 42.52 9.46
C LYS A 170 3.18 42.36 9.40
N CYS A 171 3.65 41.18 8.96
CA CYS A 171 5.06 40.89 8.80
C CYS A 171 5.73 41.84 7.78
N GLU A 172 5.05 42.15 6.68
CA GLU A 172 5.54 43.08 5.66
C GLU A 172 5.74 44.48 6.24
N LYS A 173 4.74 45.01 6.97
CA LYS A 173 4.85 46.32 7.63
C LYS A 173 6.03 46.37 8.61
N GLU A 174 6.27 45.30 9.37
CA GLU A 174 7.42 45.20 10.28
C GLU A 174 8.75 45.16 9.54
N ALA A 175 8.84 44.40 8.44
CA ALA A 175 10.03 44.30 7.62
C ALA A 175 10.37 45.64 6.93
N ILE A 176 9.36 46.34 6.41
CA ILE A 176 9.50 47.69 5.83
C ILE A 176 10.02 48.66 6.90
N ARG A 177 9.44 48.67 8.10
CA ARG A 177 9.89 49.52 9.20
C ARG A 177 11.36 49.28 9.54
N LYS A 178 11.76 48.02 9.70
CA LYS A 178 13.17 47.66 9.96
C LYS A 178 14.11 48.13 8.86
N LYS A 179 13.74 47.92 7.58
CA LYS A 179 14.57 48.40 6.47
C LYS A 179 14.68 49.92 6.38
N ILE A 180 13.60 50.64 6.69
CA ILE A 180 13.62 52.11 6.75
C ILE A 180 14.54 52.58 7.88
N GLU A 181 14.49 51.92 9.05
CA GLU A 181 15.39 52.23 10.16
C GLU A 181 16.85 51.96 9.78
N GLU A 182 17.16 50.80 9.19
CA GLU A 182 18.49 50.48 8.67
C GLU A 182 18.98 51.54 7.68
N TRP A 183 18.18 51.90 6.68
CA TRP A 183 18.52 52.93 5.69
C TRP A 183 18.75 54.31 6.33
N LYS A 184 17.90 54.72 7.28
CA LYS A 184 18.09 55.98 8.03
C LYS A 184 19.37 55.96 8.87
N THR A 185 19.77 54.81 9.39
CA THR A 185 21.03 54.69 10.15
C THR A 185 22.26 54.68 9.25
N THR A 186 22.17 54.14 8.03
CA THR A 186 23.27 54.22 7.05
C THR A 186 23.40 55.62 6.48
N GLU A 187 22.30 56.29 6.13
CA GLU A 187 22.35 57.69 5.69
C GLU A 187 22.91 58.61 6.78
N LYS A 188 22.52 58.44 8.04
CA LYS A 188 23.11 59.24 9.14
C LYS A 188 24.60 58.99 9.32
N LYS A 189 25.09 57.79 9.02
CA LYS A 189 26.54 57.48 9.04
C LYS A 189 27.27 58.05 7.83
N ASP A 190 26.63 58.07 6.67
CA ASP A 190 27.18 58.66 5.45
C ASP A 190 27.19 60.21 5.52
N VAL A 191 26.21 60.82 6.18
CA VAL A 191 26.14 62.28 6.44
C VAL A 191 27.11 62.72 7.56
N GLU A 192 27.48 61.85 8.51
CA GLU A 192 28.54 62.15 9.49
C GLU A 192 29.97 62.06 8.90
N MET A 193 30.15 61.61 7.65
CA MET A 193 31.46 61.49 6.98
C MET A 193 31.75 62.56 5.93
N ASP A 194 30.78 63.38 5.53
CA ASP A 194 31.00 64.50 4.60
C ASP A 194 30.35 65.80 5.13
N GLU A 195 31.07 66.52 5.99
CA GLU A 195 30.83 67.96 6.17
C GLU A 195 31.22 68.69 4.88
N VAL A 196 30.22 69.05 4.08
CA VAL A 196 30.05 70.26 3.22
C VAL A 196 29.19 69.89 2.01
N TYR A 197 27.90 70.23 2.04
CA TYR A 197 27.17 71.01 1.02
C TYR A 197 25.69 71.08 1.44
N VAL A 198 25.24 72.27 1.82
CA VAL A 198 23.83 72.57 2.09
C VAL A 198 23.08 72.58 0.75
N VAL A 199 22.11 71.68 0.57
CA VAL A 199 21.12 71.73 -0.52
C VAL A 199 19.81 72.24 0.09
N PRO A 200 19.17 73.30 -0.48
CA PRO A 200 17.98 73.90 0.10
C PRO A 200 16.78 72.96 0.14
N GLU A 201 16.03 73.04 1.24
CA GLU A 201 14.71 72.40 1.44
C GLU A 201 13.78 72.66 0.24
N MET A 202 13.32 71.58 -0.40
CA MET A 202 12.09 71.60 -1.19
C MET A 202 11.00 70.90 -0.39
N ASN A 203 9.98 71.68 -0.06
CA ASN A 203 8.73 71.24 0.56
C ASN A 203 8.15 70.04 -0.20
N SER A 204 7.95 68.92 0.48
CA SER A 204 7.08 67.85 -0.01
C SER A 204 5.81 67.86 0.82
N ASP A 205 4.78 68.48 0.24
CA ASP A 205 3.40 68.39 0.70
C ASP A 205 2.97 66.92 0.86
N ASP A 206 2.17 66.70 1.90
CA ASP A 206 1.47 65.45 2.21
C ASP A 206 0.67 64.95 1.01
N GLU A 207 1.05 63.81 0.42
CA GLU A 207 0.12 62.98 -0.37
C GLU A 207 0.18 61.52 0.08
N ASP A 208 -0.97 61.06 0.61
CA ASP A 208 -1.27 59.69 1.00
C ASP A 208 -1.16 58.74 -0.21
N TYR A 209 -0.09 57.95 -0.27
CA TYR A 209 -0.01 56.82 -1.20
C TYR A 209 -0.90 55.66 -0.74
N VAL A 210 -2.14 55.65 -1.24
CA VAL A 210 -3.01 54.47 -1.20
C VAL A 210 -2.45 53.42 -2.17
N VAL A 211 -1.79 52.39 -1.64
CA VAL A 211 -1.34 51.23 -2.42
C VAL A 211 -2.57 50.40 -2.78
N GLY A 212 -3.15 50.70 -3.94
CA GLY A 212 -4.21 49.91 -4.56
C GLY A 212 -3.72 48.49 -4.89
N ARG A 213 -4.40 47.51 -4.29
CA ARG A 213 -4.29 46.08 -4.58
C ARG A 213 -4.44 45.84 -6.10
N ALA A 214 -3.35 45.50 -6.77
CA ALA A 214 -3.37 45.19 -8.19
C ALA A 214 -4.09 43.85 -8.44
N THR A 215 -5.38 43.91 -8.76
CA THR A 215 -6.01 42.90 -9.62
C THR A 215 -5.36 42.98 -11.00
N ARG A 216 -4.82 41.85 -11.47
CA ARG A 216 -4.27 41.65 -12.82
C ARG A 216 -5.14 42.35 -13.89
N PRO A 217 -4.62 43.31 -14.67
CA PRO A 217 -5.34 43.81 -15.82
C PRO A 217 -5.04 42.94 -17.05
N GLU A 218 -6.10 42.67 -17.81
CA GLU A 218 -6.02 42.18 -19.18
C GLU A 218 -5.26 43.19 -20.05
N ILE A 219 -4.57 42.67 -21.06
CA ILE A 219 -3.67 43.41 -21.94
C ILE A 219 -4.52 44.31 -22.86
N ASP A 220 -4.44 45.63 -22.65
CA ASP A 220 -4.81 46.60 -23.67
C ASP A 220 -3.66 47.58 -23.93
N VAL A 221 -3.37 47.73 -25.22
CA VAL A 221 -2.22 48.40 -25.79
C VAL A 221 -2.54 49.88 -25.99
N ALA A 222 -1.95 50.79 -25.22
CA ALA A 222 -1.49 52.12 -25.64
C ALA A 222 -1.26 53.08 -24.46
N SER A 223 0.00 53.23 -24.04
CA SER A 223 0.50 54.49 -23.47
C SER A 223 2.02 54.41 -23.30
N LYS A 224 2.73 55.19 -24.12
CA LYS A 224 4.18 55.38 -24.06
C LYS A 224 4.49 56.45 -23.03
N ASP A 225 4.63 56.09 -21.75
CA ASP A 225 5.16 57.02 -20.76
C ASP A 225 6.13 56.29 -19.81
N HIS A 226 7.40 56.70 -19.91
CA HIS A 226 8.54 56.49 -19.01
C HIS A 226 8.81 55.07 -18.47
N VAL A 227 9.46 54.24 -19.28
CA VAL A 227 10.25 53.10 -18.77
C VAL A 227 11.45 53.67 -18.01
N PHE A 228 11.53 53.41 -16.71
CA PHE A 228 12.69 53.74 -15.88
C PHE A 228 13.89 52.89 -16.33
N ILE A 229 14.88 53.50 -16.99
CA ILE A 229 16.10 52.82 -17.46
C ILE A 229 17.28 53.22 -16.57
N ALA A 230 17.63 52.37 -15.61
CA ALA A 230 18.86 52.50 -14.83
C ALA A 230 20.07 52.17 -15.71
N HIS A 231 20.89 53.17 -16.03
CA HIS A 231 22.13 52.95 -16.78
C HIS A 231 23.20 52.38 -15.86
N VAL A 232 23.33 51.05 -15.86
CA VAL A 232 24.48 50.36 -15.27
C VAL A 232 25.66 50.48 -16.23
N PRO A 233 26.85 50.92 -15.80
CA PRO A 233 28.02 50.98 -16.67
C PRO A 233 28.44 49.55 -17.07
N VAL A 234 28.09 49.14 -18.29
CA VAL A 234 28.49 47.85 -18.87
C VAL A 234 29.89 48.02 -19.48
N PRO A 235 30.90 47.25 -19.05
CA PRO A 235 32.24 47.29 -19.63
C PRO A 235 32.21 47.06 -21.15
N SER A 236 33.10 47.74 -21.88
CA SER A 236 33.15 47.59 -23.33
C SER A 236 33.69 46.20 -23.70
N GLN A 237 33.35 45.73 -24.90
CA GLN A 237 33.79 44.41 -25.36
C GLN A 237 35.32 44.24 -25.35
N LYS A 238 36.07 45.33 -25.58
CA LYS A 238 37.53 45.33 -25.50
C LYS A 238 38.05 45.12 -24.07
N ASP A 239 37.33 45.62 -23.07
CA ASP A 239 37.72 45.47 -21.66
C ASP A 239 37.48 44.03 -21.20
N ILE A 240 36.41 43.41 -21.69
CA ILE A 240 36.10 41.99 -21.46
C ILE A 240 37.16 41.10 -22.12
N GLU A 241 37.55 41.39 -23.37
CA GLU A 241 38.60 40.64 -24.08
C GLU A 241 39.96 40.72 -23.37
N ARG A 242 40.34 41.91 -22.87
CA ARG A 242 41.57 42.07 -22.08
C ARG A 242 41.52 41.25 -20.79
N ALA A 243 40.42 41.35 -20.03
CA ALA A 243 40.27 40.60 -18.79
C ALA A 243 40.31 39.07 -19.03
N LEU A 244 39.73 38.60 -20.14
CA LEU A 244 39.78 37.19 -20.54
C LEU A 244 41.19 36.75 -20.96
N LEU A 245 41.93 37.59 -21.68
CA LEU A 245 43.32 37.32 -22.04
C LEU A 245 44.23 37.26 -20.80
N ASP A 246 44.07 38.21 -19.87
CA ASP A 246 44.84 38.22 -18.62
C ASP A 246 44.55 36.98 -17.79
N ARG A 247 43.28 36.59 -17.66
CA ARG A 247 42.89 35.36 -16.97
C ARG A 247 43.48 34.11 -17.63
N LYS A 248 43.42 34.00 -18.96
CA LYS A 248 44.03 32.87 -19.69
C LYS A 248 45.55 32.85 -19.55
N LYS A 249 46.20 34.03 -19.55
CA LYS A 249 47.64 34.15 -19.32
C LYS A 249 48.00 33.67 -17.93
N GLN A 250 47.27 34.08 -16.89
CA GLN A 250 47.46 33.59 -15.52
C GLN A 250 47.24 32.08 -15.42
N GLU A 251 46.20 31.53 -16.05
CA GLU A 251 45.95 30.08 -16.03
C GLU A 251 47.05 29.28 -16.73
N LEU A 252 47.62 29.79 -17.82
CA LEU A 252 48.76 29.15 -18.49
C LEU A 252 50.04 29.26 -17.65
N LEU A 253 50.29 30.41 -17.05
CA LEU A 253 51.43 30.58 -16.13
C LEU A 253 51.32 29.60 -14.96
N ALA A 254 50.16 29.50 -14.34
CA ALA A 254 49.92 28.56 -13.25
C ALA A 254 50.08 27.08 -13.65
N LYS A 255 49.79 26.73 -14.91
CA LYS A 255 49.90 25.34 -15.39
C LYS A 255 51.30 24.93 -15.82
N TYR A 256 52.10 25.87 -16.33
CA TYR A 256 53.34 25.55 -17.04
C TYR A 256 54.60 26.16 -16.43
N VAL A 257 54.47 27.08 -15.47
CA VAL A 257 55.62 27.67 -14.80
C VAL A 257 55.84 26.95 -13.46
N SER A 258 57.05 26.41 -13.28
CA SER A 258 57.49 25.85 -11.99
C SER A 258 57.73 26.96 -10.97
N ASP A 259 57.50 26.69 -9.69
CA ASP A 259 57.63 27.68 -8.61
C ASP A 259 59.02 28.32 -8.54
N ASP A 260 60.06 27.64 -9.03
CA ASP A 260 61.43 28.16 -9.08
C ASP A 260 61.62 29.25 -10.15
N LEU A 261 60.95 29.13 -11.31
CA LEU A 261 60.99 30.16 -12.36
C LEU A 261 60.24 31.44 -11.96
N LEU A 262 59.18 31.31 -11.15
CA LEU A 262 58.46 32.47 -10.60
C LEU A 262 59.32 33.28 -9.62
N LYS A 263 60.16 32.59 -8.83
CA LYS A 263 61.11 33.24 -7.91
C LYS A 263 62.20 33.99 -8.68
N GLU A 264 62.77 33.39 -9.71
CA GLU A 264 63.75 34.06 -10.58
C GLU A 264 63.14 35.26 -11.33
N GLU A 265 61.87 35.17 -11.77
CA GLU A 265 61.16 36.30 -12.38
C GLU A 265 60.92 37.44 -11.37
N GLN A 266 60.58 37.12 -10.12
CA GLN A 266 60.40 38.12 -9.07
C GLN A 266 61.72 38.80 -8.70
N GLU A 267 62.79 38.02 -8.48
CA GLU A 267 64.13 38.54 -8.21
C GLU A 267 64.65 39.43 -9.36
N SER A 268 64.41 39.04 -10.62
CA SER A 268 64.81 39.86 -11.77
C SER A 268 63.96 41.13 -11.95
N LYS A 269 62.66 41.11 -11.62
CA LYS A 269 61.82 42.32 -11.59
C LYS A 269 62.27 43.29 -10.51
N ASP A 270 62.56 42.78 -9.32
CA ASP A 270 63.06 43.58 -8.20
C ASP A 270 64.41 44.25 -8.55
N LEU A 271 65.30 43.54 -9.27
CA LEU A 271 66.55 44.10 -9.78
C LEU A 271 66.37 45.14 -10.90
N LEU A 272 65.31 45.01 -11.71
CA LEU A 272 64.97 45.95 -12.79
C LEU A 272 64.14 47.15 -12.32
N GLY A 273 63.75 47.20 -11.03
CA GLY A 273 63.11 48.36 -10.40
C GLY A 273 61.75 48.73 -11.02
N LYS A 274 60.95 47.74 -11.43
CA LYS A 274 59.59 47.92 -11.94
C LYS A 274 58.59 47.10 -11.15
#